data_AF-A0A8I2G3I7-F1
#
_entry.id   AF-A0A8I2G3I7-F1
#
_cell.length_a   1.000
_cell.length_b   1.000
_cell.length_c   1.000
_cell.angle_alpha   90.00
_cell.angle_beta   90.00
_cell.angle_gamma   90.00
#
_symmetry.space_group_name_H-M   'P 1'
#
loop_
_entity.id
_entity.type
_entity.pdbx_description
1 polymer ?
#
loop_
_entity_poly.entity_id
_entity_poly.type
_entity_poly.pdbx_seq_one_letter_code
_entity_poly.pdbx_strand_id
1 'polypeptide(L)'
;IAFMDSDDRWEKDKLKNQVEYLGKYPFYQIMQSEEVWIRNGVRVNPCRHHRKPVGWIWEQSLERCLVSPSAVLVRKALLERYGTFDDDLPACE
;
A
#
# COMPACT_ATOMS: atom_id res chain seq x y z
N ILE A 1 -5.81 4.23 -8.43
CA ILE A 1 -6.01 2.77 -8.43
C ILE A 1 -5.56 2.26 -7.09
N ALA A 2 -6.40 1.48 -6.43
CA ALA A 2 -6.10 0.83 -5.17
C ALA A 2 -6.35 -0.67 -5.35
N PHE A 3 -5.60 -1.49 -4.63
CA PHE A 3 -5.72 -2.94 -4.62
C PHE A 3 -6.30 -3.39 -3.28
N MET A 4 -7.00 -4.51 -3.26
CA MET A 4 -7.56 -5.07 -2.03
C MET A 4 -7.46 -6.58 -2.13
N ASP A 5 -6.69 -7.17 -1.22
CA ASP A 5 -6.58 -8.61 -1.10
C ASP A 5 -7.92 -9.17 -0.62
N SER A 6 -8.26 -10.37 -1.06
CA SER A 6 -9.60 -10.95 -0.86
C SER A 6 -9.93 -11.26 0.60
N ASP A 7 -8.92 -11.34 1.47
CA ASP A 7 -9.01 -11.57 2.91
C ASP A 7 -8.92 -10.27 3.74
N ASP A 8 -8.75 -9.12 3.07
CA ASP A 8 -8.71 -7.81 3.69
C ASP A 8 -10.04 -7.04 3.57
N ARG A 9 -10.14 -5.99 4.39
CA ARG A 9 -11.22 -5.00 4.30
C ARG A 9 -10.72 -3.60 4.58
N TRP A 10 -11.23 -2.63 3.83
CA TRP A 10 -10.97 -1.23 4.12
C TRP A 10 -11.89 -0.68 5.20
N GLU A 11 -11.35 0.21 6.03
CA GLU A 11 -12.14 1.10 6.86
C GLU A 11 -12.97 2.04 5.98
N LYS A 12 -14.17 2.40 6.46
CA LYS A 12 -15.21 3.12 5.71
C LYS A 12 -14.70 4.30 4.88
N ASP A 13 -13.78 5.10 5.43
CA ASP A 13 -13.31 6.34 4.81
C ASP A 13 -11.86 6.27 4.27
N LYS A 14 -11.23 5.09 4.23
CA LYS A 14 -9.82 4.90 3.82
C LYS A 14 -9.54 5.53 2.46
N LEU A 15 -10.32 5.18 1.44
CA LEU A 15 -10.13 5.69 0.08
C LEU A 15 -10.40 7.19 -0.02
N LYS A 16 -11.49 7.67 0.61
CA LYS A 16 -11.84 9.09 0.64
C LYS A 16 -10.68 9.92 1.19
N ASN A 17 -10.15 9.53 2.36
CA ASN A 17 -9.06 10.23 3.01
C ASN A 17 -7.77 10.23 2.17
N GLN A 18 -7.42 9.11 1.54
CA GLN A 18 -6.25 9.02 0.66
C GLN A 18 -6.40 9.89 -0.60
N VAL A 19 -7.58 9.89 -1.24
CA VAL A 19 -7.87 10.72 -2.42
C VAL A 19 -7.82 12.21 -2.07
N GLU A 20 -8.45 12.61 -0.96
CA GLU A 20 -8.40 14.00 -0.48
C GLU A 20 -6.97 14.45 -0.18
N TYR A 21 -6.16 13.57 0.42
CA TYR A 21 -4.75 13.86 0.70
C TYR A 21 -3.95 14.05 -0.59
N LEU A 22 -4.07 13.16 -1.58
CA LEU A 22 -3.39 13.30 -2.88
C LEU A 22 -3.92 14.48 -3.71
N GLY A 23 -5.15 14.93 -3.46
CA GLY A 23 -5.70 16.17 -4.01
C GLY A 23 -5.01 17.41 -3.45
N LYS A 24 -4.72 17.42 -2.14
CA LYS A 24 -3.99 18.51 -1.47
C LYS A 24 -2.50 18.53 -1.81
N TYR A 25 -1.91 17.37 -2.05
CA TYR A 25 -0.48 17.21 -2.32
C TYR A 25 -0.24 16.49 -3.66
N PRO A 26 -0.46 17.17 -4.80
CA PRO A 26 -0.42 16.55 -6.12
C PRO A 26 0.98 16.04 -6.54
N PHE A 27 2.04 16.51 -5.85
CA PHE A 27 3.40 16.00 -6.01
C PHE A 27 3.49 14.50 -5.76
N TYR A 28 2.73 13.97 -4.79
CA TYR A 28 2.70 12.53 -4.53
C TYR A 28 1.86 11.81 -5.58
N GLN A 29 2.44 10.76 -6.16
CA GLN A 29 1.81 9.91 -7.16
C GLN A 29 1.43 8.52 -6.63
N ILE A 30 1.95 8.18 -5.46
CA ILE A 30 1.69 6.94 -4.74
C ILE A 30 1.70 7.24 -3.24
N MET A 31 0.84 6.58 -2.48
CA MET A 31 0.84 6.64 -1.02
C MET A 31 0.35 5.32 -0.43
N GLN A 32 0.71 5.07 0.82
CA GLN A 32 0.14 3.97 1.61
C GLN A 32 -0.35 4.47 2.96
N SER A 33 -1.36 3.80 3.52
CA SER A 33 -1.82 4.02 4.90
C SER A 33 -1.28 2.95 5.85
N GLU A 34 -1.40 3.20 7.16
CA GLU A 34 -1.23 2.15 8.16
C GLU A 34 -2.33 1.10 8.08
N GLU A 35 -2.12 -0.02 8.78
CA GLU A 35 -2.99 -1.20 8.76
C GLU A 35 -3.29 -1.69 10.18
N VAL A 36 -4.45 -2.31 10.36
CA VAL A 36 -4.82 -3.00 11.59
C VAL A 36 -4.84 -4.49 11.32
N TRP A 37 -3.93 -5.23 11.95
CA TRP A 37 -3.80 -6.66 11.70
C TRP A 37 -4.75 -7.44 12.59
N ILE A 38 -5.56 -8.31 11.98
CA ILE A 38 -6.52 -9.17 12.68
C ILE A 38 -6.14 -10.63 12.40
N ARG A 39 -5.94 -11.41 13.46
CA ARG A 39 -5.69 -12.86 13.37
C ARG A 39 -6.77 -13.59 14.16
N ASN A 40 -7.52 -14.46 13.51
CA ASN A 40 -8.63 -15.21 14.13
C ASN A 40 -9.63 -14.30 14.86
N GLY A 41 -9.97 -13.15 14.26
CA GLY A 41 -10.89 -12.16 14.85
C GLY A 41 -10.29 -11.29 15.96
N VAL A 42 -9.02 -11.49 16.33
CA VAL A 42 -8.33 -10.73 17.39
C VAL A 42 -7.30 -9.78 16.79
N ARG A 43 -7.27 -8.54 17.26
CA ARG A 43 -6.25 -7.56 16.86
C ARG A 43 -4.87 -8.00 17.33
N VAL A 44 -3.89 -7.94 16.44
CA VAL A 44 -2.47 -8.15 16.73
C VAL A 44 -1.67 -6.91 16.31
N ASN A 45 -0.51 -6.73 16.93
CA ASN A 45 0.37 -5.62 16.60
C ASN A 45 1.37 -6.05 15.52
N PRO A 46 1.57 -5.25 14.46
CA PRO A 46 2.63 -5.50 13.51
C PRO A 46 4.01 -5.39 14.19
N CYS A 47 4.96 -6.20 13.75
CA CYS A 47 6.36 -6.07 14.20
C CYS A 47 6.93 -4.69 13.85
N ARG A 48 7.93 -4.22 14.62
CA ARG A 48 8.58 -2.91 14.40
C ARG A 48 9.10 -2.69 12.98
N HIS A 49 9.53 -3.76 12.32
CA HIS A 49 10.07 -3.73 10.96
C HIS A 49 8.99 -3.60 9.87
N HIS A 50 7.70 -3.69 10.21
CA HIS A 50 6.58 -3.40 9.29
C HIS A 50 6.13 -1.94 9.39
N ARG A 51 6.81 -1.10 10.18
CA ARG A 51 6.52 0.33 10.20
C ARG A 51 6.64 0.87 8.78
N LYS A 52 5.72 1.75 8.38
CA LYS A 52 5.72 2.36 7.05
C LYS A 52 6.48 3.69 7.10
N PRO A 53 7.76 3.73 6.68
CA PRO A 53 8.48 4.99 6.61
C PRO A 53 7.85 5.92 5.57
N VAL A 54 8.06 7.23 5.77
CA VAL A 54 7.60 8.28 4.86
C VAL A 54 8.80 8.81 4.06
N GLY A 55 8.57 9.21 2.81
CA GLY A 55 9.59 9.79 1.95
C GLY A 55 10.21 8.75 1.02
N TRP A 56 11.53 8.79 0.88
CA TRP A 56 12.26 7.86 0.03
C TRP A 56 12.53 6.55 0.79
N ILE A 57 11.84 5.48 0.42
CA ILE A 57 11.85 4.19 1.13
C ILE A 57 12.51 3.07 0.32
N TRP A 58 13.22 3.42 -0.75
CA TRP A 58 13.75 2.47 -1.74
C TRP A 58 14.65 1.40 -1.11
N GLU A 59 15.71 1.81 -0.41
CA GLU A 59 16.68 0.88 0.18
C GLU A 59 16.03 -0.05 1.19
N GLN A 60 15.13 0.47 2.04
CA GLN A 60 14.40 -0.36 3.00
C GLN A 60 13.45 -1.34 2.32
N SER A 61 12.87 -0.94 1.17
CA SER A 61 11.96 -1.79 0.39
C SER A 61 12.69 -2.91 -0.35
N LEU A 62 13.99 -2.75 -0.63
CA LEU A 62 14.83 -3.81 -1.20
C LEU A 62 15.16 -4.91 -0.18
N GLU A 63 15.28 -4.56 1.11
CA GLU A 63 15.53 -5.54 2.17
C GLU A 63 14.25 -6.31 2.52
N ARG A 64 13.10 -5.63 2.54
CA ARG A 64 11.79 -6.21 2.83
C ARG A 64 10.72 -5.41 2.12
N CYS A 65 9.72 -6.08 1.55
CA CYS A 65 8.54 -5.38 1.03
C CYS A 65 7.81 -4.62 2.16
N LEU A 66 7.83 -3.29 2.09
CA LEU A 66 7.19 -2.37 3.06
C LEU A 66 5.88 -1.77 2.54
N VAL A 67 5.50 -2.11 1.30
CA VAL A 67 4.28 -1.64 0.66
C VAL A 67 3.27 -2.77 0.69
N SER A 68 2.17 -2.55 1.43
CA SER A 68 1.06 -3.50 1.42
C SER A 68 0.12 -3.19 0.26
N PRO A 69 -0.27 -4.19 -0.57
CA PRO A 69 -1.22 -4.00 -1.66
C PRO A 69 -2.55 -3.39 -1.21
N SER A 70 -3.16 -3.90 -0.13
CA SER A 70 -4.42 -3.38 0.42
C SER A 70 -4.32 -1.94 0.93
N ALA A 71 -3.13 -1.51 1.35
CA ALA A 71 -2.90 -0.18 1.91
C ALA A 71 -2.58 0.89 0.85
N VAL A 72 -2.14 0.49 -0.36
CA VAL A 72 -1.59 1.43 -1.35
C VAL A 72 -2.68 2.08 -2.22
N LEU A 73 -2.45 3.34 -2.57
CA LEU A 73 -3.18 4.07 -3.62
C LEU A 73 -2.16 4.66 -4.60
N VAL A 74 -2.31 4.31 -5.87
CA VAL A 74 -1.38 4.67 -6.95
C VAL A 74 -2.10 5.46 -8.04
N ARG A 75 -1.48 6.50 -8.60
CA ARG A 75 -1.97 7.16 -9.82
C ARG A 75 -1.84 6.22 -11.02
N LYS A 76 -2.89 6.16 -11.85
CA LYS A 76 -2.93 5.29 -13.05
C LYS A 76 -1.72 5.51 -13.98
N ALA A 77 -1.29 6.75 -14.16
CA ALA A 77 -0.14 7.10 -14.99
C ALA A 77 1.18 6.44 -14.55
N LEU A 78 1.35 6.07 -13.26
CA LEU A 78 2.52 5.32 -12.83
C LEU A 78 2.49 3.89 -13.37
N LEU A 79 1.34 3.22 -13.31
CA LEU A 79 1.17 1.86 -13.83
C LEU A 79 1.30 1.83 -15.35
N GLU A 80 0.77 2.84 -16.05
CA GLU A 80 0.93 2.97 -17.50
C GLU A 80 2.39 3.20 -17.92
N ARG A 81 3.20 3.82 -17.06
CA ARG A 81 4.60 4.11 -17.33
C ARG A 81 5.55 2.96 -16.99
N TYR A 82 5.31 2.28 -15.88
CA TYR A 82 6.24 1.28 -15.32
C TYR A 82 5.74 -0.16 -15.45
N GLY A 83 4.50 -0.36 -15.89
CA GLY A 83 3.87 -1.67 -15.94
C GLY A 83 3.02 -1.98 -14.72
N THR A 84 2.42 -3.16 -14.75
CA THR A 84 1.65 -3.76 -13.66
C THR A 84 2.40 -4.98 -13.12
N PHE A 85 1.69 -5.85 -12.41
CA PHE A 85 2.20 -7.13 -11.91
C PHE A 85 2.82 -7.98 -13.03
N ASP A 86 3.86 -8.75 -12.67
CA ASP A 86 4.54 -9.70 -13.54
C ASP A 86 4.08 -11.13 -13.21
N ASP A 87 3.25 -11.70 -14.07
CA ASP A 87 2.67 -13.05 -13.89
C ASP A 87 3.72 -14.17 -13.96
N ASP A 88 4.93 -13.90 -14.46
CA ASP A 88 6.02 -14.88 -14.49
C ASP A 88 6.71 -15.03 -13.11
N LEU A 89 6.45 -14.12 -12.15
CA LEU A 89 6.98 -14.20 -10.79
C LEU A 89 6.11 -15.10 -9.88
N PRO A 90 6.71 -15.84 -8.92
CA PRO A 90 5.99 -16.81 -8.09
C PRO A 90 4.81 -16.27 -7.27
N ALA A 91 4.83 -14.98 -6.93
CA ALA A 91 3.77 -14.29 -6.18
C ALA A 91 3.02 -13.26 -7.03
N CYS A 92 3.33 -13.17 -8.33
CA CYS A 92 2.78 -12.20 -9.28
C CYS A 92 2.87 -10.75 -8.75
N GLU A 93 4.01 -10.38 -8.16
CA GLU A 93 4.28 -9.06 -7.57
C GLU A 93 4.92 -8.08 -8.56
#